data_AF-R6DSX3-F1
#
_entry.id   AF-R6DSX3-F1
#
_cell.length_a   1.000
_cell.length_b   1.000
_cell.length_c   1.000
_cell.angle_alpha   90.00
_cell.angle_beta   90.00
_cell.angle_gamma   90.00
#
_symmetry.space_group_name_H-M   'P 1'
#
loop_
_entity.id
_entity.type
_entity.pdbx_description
1 polymer ?
#
loop_
_entity_poly.entity_id
_entity_poly.type
_entity_poly.pdbx_seq_one_letter_code
_entity_poly.pdbx_strand_id
1 'polypeptide(L)'
;MVYFRYKEKPGFALDENAAAGLGLCVLLVLVAIGVAIFISTASKVKEYEFLEKEPFETAYGVTGMVRSRLAEYKDEYTRLNIIGTVLCILSVVPLFICVCLNVSDTMYAAAVCLILLLAGIGCIAFVYGGTYNGALMKLLEEGDFTRENKRRSKVMGNVTVIYWLTVTAVFLFYTFGPSGNGHPQYSWIVWAIGGVLYGALVAAVKLFRR
;
A
#
# COMPACT_ATOMS: atom_id res chain seq x y z
N MET A 1 29.45 42.89 12.38
CA MET A 1 28.13 42.31 12.05
C MET A 1 27.99 41.04 12.87
N VAL A 2 27.10 41.08 13.86
CA VAL A 2 27.04 40.14 14.99
C VAL A 2 26.39 38.83 14.54
N TYR A 3 27.12 37.71 14.66
CA TYR A 3 26.56 36.37 14.51
C TYR A 3 25.59 36.10 15.67
N PHE A 4 24.29 36.19 15.40
CA PHE A 4 23.25 35.75 16.33
C PHE A 4 23.28 34.22 16.42
N ARG A 5 24.08 33.73 17.37
CA ARG A 5 24.03 32.37 17.89
C ARG A 5 22.64 32.17 18.53
N TYR A 6 21.76 31.39 17.90
CA TYR A 6 20.48 31.01 18.49
C TYR A 6 20.76 30.29 19.82
N LYS A 7 20.30 30.88 20.93
CA LYS A 7 20.30 30.25 22.24
C LYS A 7 19.22 29.18 22.26
N GLU A 8 19.61 27.92 22.16
CA GLU A 8 18.78 26.78 22.50
C GLU A 8 18.39 26.86 23.99
N LYS A 9 17.09 26.79 24.28
CA LYS A 9 16.58 26.72 25.66
C LYS A 9 16.82 25.30 26.20
N PRO A 10 17.25 25.13 27.46
CA PRO A 10 17.51 23.81 28.02
C PRO A 10 16.19 23.17 28.43
N GLY A 11 15.61 22.38 27.53
CA GLY A 11 14.50 21.50 27.79
C GLY A 11 14.72 20.22 27.01
N PHE A 12 15.36 19.23 27.64
CA PHE A 12 15.69 17.90 27.09
C PHE A 12 16.40 17.92 25.73
N ALA A 13 17.72 18.14 25.75
CA ALA A 13 18.57 18.03 24.56
C ALA A 13 18.77 16.55 24.20
N LEU A 14 17.80 15.96 23.51
CA LEU A 14 18.09 14.82 22.65
C LEU A 14 18.72 15.37 21.38
N ASP A 15 19.88 14.82 21.00
CA ASP A 15 20.50 15.08 19.71
C ASP A 15 19.48 14.81 18.60
N GLU A 16 19.41 15.67 17.58
CA GLU A 16 18.41 15.57 16.52
C GLU A 16 18.45 14.20 15.82
N ASN A 17 19.65 13.66 15.63
CA ASN A 17 19.84 12.31 15.09
C ASN A 17 19.34 11.22 16.05
N ALA A 18 19.49 11.42 17.36
CA ALA A 18 18.97 10.50 18.36
C ALA A 18 17.44 10.50 18.38
N ALA A 19 16.81 11.66 18.25
CA ALA A 19 15.35 11.79 18.17
C ALA A 19 14.80 11.14 16.88
N ALA A 20 15.45 11.39 15.74
CA ALA A 20 15.10 10.77 14.46
C ALA A 20 15.25 9.24 14.49
N GLY A 21 16.36 8.74 15.06
CA GLY A 21 16.60 7.31 15.23
C GLY A 21 15.56 6.62 16.10
N LEU A 22 15.18 7.24 17.23
CA LEU A 22 14.11 6.74 18.10
C LEU A 22 12.77 6.69 17.39
N GLY A 23 12.42 7.73 16.63
CA GLY A 23 11.20 7.78 15.83
C GLY A 23 11.13 6.66 14.79
N LEU A 24 12.23 6.39 14.09
CA LEU A 24 12.32 5.30 13.12
C LEU A 24 12.16 3.93 13.78
N CYS A 25 12.78 3.71 14.95
CA CYS A 25 12.61 2.47 15.71
C CYS A 25 11.14 2.24 16.10
N VAL A 26 10.45 3.26 16.61
CA VAL A 26 9.02 3.16 16.97
C VAL A 26 8.17 2.87 15.73
N LEU A 27 8.43 3.55 14.61
CA LEU A 27 7.73 3.31 13.35
C LEU A 27 7.87 1.84 12.90
N LEU A 28 9.09 1.30 12.94
CA LEU A 28 9.35 -0.08 12.53
C LEU A 28 8.66 -1.10 13.44
N VAL A 29 8.59 -0.84 14.75
CA VAL A 29 7.84 -1.69 15.69
C VAL A 29 6.34 -1.69 15.35
N LEU A 30 5.75 -0.53 15.06
CA LEU A 30 4.33 -0.45 14.66
C LEU A 30 4.07 -1.21 13.35
N VAL A 31 4.97 -1.09 12.37
CA VAL A 31 4.89 -1.85 11.11
C VAL A 31 4.97 -3.35 11.38
N ALA A 32 5.91 -3.81 12.21
CA ALA A 32 6.05 -5.21 12.56
C ALA A 32 4.78 -5.77 13.22
N ILE A 33 4.16 -5.02 14.14
CA ILE A 33 2.88 -5.39 14.77
C ILE A 33 1.78 -5.52 13.70
N GLY A 34 1.65 -4.54 12.79
CA GLY A 34 0.67 -4.58 11.71
C GLY A 34 0.83 -5.79 10.80
N VAL A 35 2.07 -6.09 10.39
CA VAL A 35 2.39 -7.27 9.57
C VAL A 35 2.06 -8.56 10.31
N ALA A 36 2.37 -8.66 11.61
CA ALA A 36 2.04 -9.83 12.42
C ALA A 36 0.53 -10.08 12.50
N ILE A 37 -0.27 -9.03 12.65
CA ILE A 37 -1.74 -9.11 12.62
C ILE A 37 -2.22 -9.61 11.25
N PHE A 38 -1.68 -9.07 10.15
CA PHE A 38 -2.05 -9.50 8.80
C PHE A 38 -1.71 -10.95 8.54
N ILE A 39 -0.51 -11.42 8.92
CA ILE A 39 -0.11 -12.82 8.77
C ILE A 39 -1.01 -13.74 9.60
N SER A 40 -1.30 -13.37 10.85
CA SER A 40 -2.18 -14.13 11.75
C SER A 40 -3.62 -14.19 11.25
N THR A 41 -4.08 -13.18 10.52
CA THR A 41 -5.41 -13.17 9.94
C THR A 41 -5.43 -14.01 8.65
N ALA A 42 -4.39 -13.90 7.82
CA ALA A 42 -4.26 -14.69 6.60
C ALA A 42 -4.21 -16.20 6.90
N SER A 43 -3.54 -16.61 7.99
CA SER A 43 -3.50 -18.02 8.39
C SER A 43 -4.89 -18.55 8.79
N LYS A 44 -5.71 -17.76 9.49
CA LYS A 44 -7.10 -18.12 9.82
C LYS A 44 -8.00 -18.22 8.59
N VAL A 45 -7.80 -17.35 7.60
CA VAL A 45 -8.55 -17.40 6.34
C VAL A 45 -8.19 -18.63 5.50
N LYS A 46 -7.01 -19.23 5.71
CA LYS A 46 -6.55 -20.43 4.98
C LYS A 46 -7.45 -21.66 5.21
N GLU A 47 -8.09 -21.76 6.36
CA GLU A 47 -9.07 -22.82 6.63
C GLU A 47 -10.31 -22.73 5.72
N TYR A 48 -10.58 -21.55 5.14
CA TYR A 48 -11.64 -21.32 4.17
C TYR A 48 -11.15 -21.40 2.71
N GLU A 49 -9.90 -21.79 2.48
CA GLU A 49 -9.35 -21.95 1.13
C GLU A 49 -10.02 -23.11 0.35
N PHE A 50 -10.77 -23.99 1.02
CA PHE A 50 -11.60 -25.00 0.36
C PHE A 50 -12.75 -24.38 -0.44
N LEU A 51 -13.33 -23.26 0.03
CA LEU A 51 -14.30 -22.45 -0.72
C LEU A 51 -13.67 -21.88 -2.00
N GLU A 52 -12.34 -21.88 -2.10
CA GLU A 52 -11.64 -21.52 -3.32
C GLU A 52 -11.25 -22.72 -4.19
N LYS A 53 -11.15 -23.94 -3.64
CA LYS A 53 -10.52 -25.08 -4.33
C LYS A 53 -11.52 -26.12 -4.82
N GLU A 54 -12.64 -26.30 -4.14
CA GLU A 54 -13.61 -27.33 -4.47
C GLU A 54 -14.86 -26.75 -5.14
N PRO A 55 -15.46 -27.41 -6.15
CA PRO A 55 -16.77 -27.04 -6.67
C PRO A 55 -17.80 -27.21 -5.56
N PHE A 56 -18.37 -26.12 -5.06
CA PHE A 56 -19.55 -26.16 -4.22
C PHE A 56 -20.78 -25.89 -5.10
N GLU A 57 -21.73 -26.82 -5.15
CA GLU A 57 -23.06 -26.50 -5.66
C GLU A 57 -23.76 -25.65 -4.60
N THR A 58 -23.73 -24.33 -4.75
CA THR A 58 -24.56 -23.47 -3.89
C THR A 58 -26.01 -23.89 -4.07
N ALA A 59 -26.69 -24.27 -2.98
CA ALA A 59 -28.10 -24.59 -3.00
C ALA A 59 -28.89 -23.47 -3.70
N TYR A 60 -29.71 -23.85 -4.69
CA TYR A 60 -30.50 -22.96 -5.52
C TYR A 60 -31.31 -22.01 -4.63
N GLY A 61 -31.01 -20.70 -4.67
CA GLY A 61 -31.70 -19.66 -3.89
C GLY A 61 -30.80 -18.75 -3.03
N VAL A 62 -29.63 -19.22 -2.56
CA VAL A 62 -28.73 -18.41 -1.71
C VAL A 62 -27.91 -17.40 -2.51
N THR A 63 -27.61 -17.71 -3.77
CA THR A 63 -26.89 -16.84 -4.71
C THR A 63 -27.62 -15.51 -4.95
N GLY A 64 -28.95 -15.51 -4.95
CA GLY A 64 -29.76 -14.29 -5.09
C GLY A 64 -29.67 -13.37 -3.88
N MET A 65 -29.61 -13.92 -2.66
CA MET A 65 -29.46 -13.15 -1.43
C MET A 65 -28.08 -12.48 -1.35
N VAL A 66 -27.01 -13.22 -1.69
CA VAL A 66 -25.65 -12.67 -1.70
C VAL A 66 -25.49 -11.61 -2.79
N ARG A 67 -26.14 -11.78 -3.95
CA ARG A 67 -26.13 -10.78 -5.02
C ARG A 67 -26.86 -9.49 -4.63
N SER A 68 -27.96 -9.60 -3.88
CA SER A 68 -28.65 -8.44 -3.30
C SER A 68 -27.73 -7.69 -2.33
N ARG A 69 -27.02 -8.41 -1.45
CA ARG A 69 -26.04 -7.81 -0.53
C ARG A 69 -24.85 -7.18 -1.26
N LEU A 70 -24.39 -7.77 -2.36
CA LEU A 70 -23.33 -7.18 -3.18
C LEU A 70 -23.80 -5.88 -3.84
N ALA A 71 -25.02 -5.87 -4.38
CA ALA A 71 -25.60 -4.68 -4.99
C ALA A 71 -25.77 -3.54 -3.96
N GLU A 72 -26.24 -3.87 -2.75
CA GLU A 72 -26.39 -2.93 -1.63
C GLU A 72 -25.02 -2.40 -1.15
N TYR A 73 -24.01 -3.27 -1.07
CA TYR A 73 -22.68 -2.88 -0.59
C TYR A 73 -21.81 -2.19 -1.66
N LYS A 74 -22.13 -2.31 -2.95
CA LYS A 74 -21.31 -1.74 -4.03
C LYS A 74 -21.17 -0.22 -3.93
N ASP A 75 -22.23 0.47 -3.53
CA ASP A 75 -22.24 1.91 -3.33
C ASP A 75 -21.41 2.31 -2.10
N GLU A 76 -21.49 1.53 -1.03
CA GLU A 76 -20.65 1.68 0.17
C GLU A 76 -19.17 1.48 -0.17
N TYR A 77 -18.83 0.40 -0.87
CA TYR A 77 -17.47 0.11 -1.32
C TYR A 77 -16.90 1.22 -2.20
N THR A 78 -17.71 1.72 -3.13
CA THR A 78 -17.32 2.84 -4.01
C THR A 78 -17.07 4.10 -3.19
N ARG A 79 -17.93 4.41 -2.22
CA ARG A 79 -17.76 5.57 -1.34
C ARG A 79 -16.51 5.46 -0.47
N LEU A 80 -16.24 4.29 0.12
CA LEU A 80 -15.03 4.02 0.88
C LEU A 80 -13.76 4.18 0.04
N ASN A 81 -13.77 3.68 -1.20
CA ASN A 81 -12.66 3.86 -2.13
C ASN A 81 -12.43 5.32 -2.52
N ILE A 82 -13.51 6.07 -2.77
CA ILE A 82 -13.41 7.51 -3.06
C ILE A 82 -12.82 8.25 -1.87
N ILE A 83 -13.36 8.04 -0.66
CA ILE A 83 -12.87 8.67 0.57
C ILE A 83 -11.40 8.33 0.80
N GLY A 84 -11.03 7.05 0.73
CA GLY A 84 -9.65 6.60 0.91
C GLY A 84 -8.70 7.24 -0.11
N THR A 85 -9.10 7.29 -1.38
CA THR A 85 -8.28 7.87 -2.46
C THR A 85 -8.09 9.37 -2.29
N VAL A 86 -9.19 10.09 -2.06
CA VAL A 86 -9.15 11.55 -1.85
C VAL A 86 -8.30 11.88 -0.63
N LEU A 87 -8.45 11.14 0.46
CA LEU A 87 -7.72 11.40 1.70
C LEU A 87 -6.22 11.09 1.54
N CYS A 88 -5.85 10.04 0.80
CA CYS A 88 -4.47 9.78 0.43
C CYS A 88 -3.86 10.88 -0.45
N ILE A 89 -4.59 11.39 -1.45
CA ILE A 89 -4.10 12.48 -2.32
C ILE A 89 -3.95 13.78 -1.52
N LEU A 90 -4.97 14.14 -0.73
CA LEU A 90 -4.97 15.34 0.10
C LEU A 90 -3.95 15.26 1.24
N SER A 91 -3.52 14.06 1.65
CA SER A 91 -2.50 13.90 2.70
C SER A 91 -1.21 14.66 2.41
N VAL A 92 -0.86 14.88 1.14
CA VAL A 92 0.38 15.56 0.72
C VAL A 92 0.29 17.09 0.85
N VAL A 93 -0.93 17.66 0.91
CA VAL A 93 -1.16 19.12 1.03
C VAL A 93 -0.42 19.76 2.22
N PRO A 94 -0.48 19.20 3.45
CA PRO A 94 0.31 19.66 4.59
C PRO A 94 1.80 19.91 4.29
N LEU A 95 2.43 19.00 3.52
CA LEU A 95 3.84 19.12 3.19
C LEU A 95 4.09 20.25 2.20
N PHE A 96 3.22 20.42 1.19
CA PHE A 96 3.31 21.57 0.28
C PHE A 96 3.12 22.91 1.01
N ILE A 97 2.23 22.98 2.01
CA ILE A 97 2.06 24.17 2.83
C ILE A 97 3.38 24.50 3.57
N CYS A 98 4.05 23.51 4.15
CA CYS A 98 5.35 23.70 4.79
C CYS A 98 6.42 24.20 3.81
N VAL A 99 6.47 23.64 2.59
CA VAL A 99 7.40 24.08 1.53
C VAL A 99 7.14 25.54 1.13
N CYS A 100 5.88 25.91 0.88
CA CYS A 100 5.53 27.27 0.47
C CYS A 100 5.83 28.34 1.53
N LEU A 101 5.70 27.98 2.81
CA LEU A 101 5.93 28.88 3.94
C LEU A 101 7.37 28.86 4.48
N ASN A 102 8.23 27.97 3.95
CA ASN A 102 9.62 27.78 4.35
C ASN A 102 9.80 27.70 5.88
N VAL A 103 9.01 26.82 6.50
CA VAL A 103 8.94 26.62 7.96
C VAL A 103 10.13 25.83 8.51
N SER A 104 10.28 25.74 9.83
CA SER A 104 11.35 24.99 10.49
C SER A 104 11.29 23.48 10.25
N ASP A 105 12.45 22.80 10.35
CA ASP A 105 12.58 21.34 10.18
C ASP A 105 11.64 20.53 11.08
N THR A 106 11.38 21.03 12.30
CA THR A 106 10.40 20.43 13.24
C THR A 106 8.97 20.42 12.69
N MET A 107 8.58 21.43 11.90
CA MET A 107 7.27 21.49 11.26
C MET A 107 7.18 20.57 10.05
N TYR A 108 8.29 20.37 9.32
CA TYR A 108 8.34 19.34 8.28
C TYR A 108 8.17 17.93 8.86
N ALA A 109 8.83 17.62 9.97
CA ALA A 109 8.64 16.35 10.66
C ALA A 109 7.18 16.15 11.10
N ALA A 110 6.55 17.18 11.66
CA ALA A 110 5.13 17.14 12.03
C ALA A 110 4.20 16.94 10.82
N ALA A 111 4.49 17.58 9.68
CA ALA A 111 3.73 17.41 8.44
C ALA A 111 3.83 15.99 7.89
N VAL A 112 5.02 15.36 7.95
CA VAL A 112 5.21 13.94 7.57
C VAL A 112 4.40 13.02 8.48
N CYS A 113 4.38 13.26 9.79
CA CYS A 113 3.53 12.50 10.71
C CYS A 113 2.05 12.63 10.32
N LEU A 114 1.58 13.83 9.97
CA LEU A 114 0.20 14.05 9.52
C LEU A 114 -0.10 13.32 8.20
N ILE A 115 0.83 13.34 7.25
CA ILE A 115 0.73 12.57 5.99
C ILE A 115 0.50 11.10 6.31
N LEU A 116 1.34 10.51 7.16
CA LEU A 116 1.28 9.09 7.50
C LEU A 116 -0.04 8.73 8.21
N LEU A 117 -0.53 9.59 9.10
CA LEU A 117 -1.82 9.37 9.77
C LEU A 117 -2.99 9.41 8.78
N LEU A 118 -3.02 10.41 7.89
CA LEU A 118 -4.06 10.52 6.88
C LEU A 118 -3.98 9.32 5.92
N ALA A 119 -2.82 9.04 5.33
CA ALA A 119 -2.63 7.88 4.48
C ALA A 119 -3.06 6.57 5.17
N GLY A 120 -2.74 6.42 6.46
CA GLY A 120 -3.18 5.28 7.29
C GLY A 120 -4.71 5.16 7.39
N ILE A 121 -5.42 6.27 7.62
CA ILE A 121 -6.89 6.30 7.62
C ILE A 121 -7.44 5.89 6.25
N GLY A 122 -6.84 6.38 5.16
CA GLY A 122 -7.20 5.97 3.80
C GLY A 122 -7.00 4.47 3.57
N CYS A 123 -5.86 3.92 4.05
CA CYS A 123 -5.59 2.49 4.02
C CYS A 123 -6.64 1.67 4.78
N ILE A 124 -7.12 2.14 5.94
CA ILE A 124 -8.20 1.45 6.68
C ILE A 124 -9.47 1.38 5.84
N ALA A 125 -9.86 2.47 5.18
CA ALA A 125 -11.04 2.48 4.31
C ALA A 125 -10.91 1.47 3.15
N PHE A 126 -9.73 1.40 2.53
CA PHE A 126 -9.45 0.42 1.47
C PHE A 126 -9.47 -1.02 1.96
N VAL A 127 -8.84 -1.31 3.11
CA VAL A 127 -8.79 -2.67 3.67
C VAL A 127 -10.18 -3.11 4.10
N TYR A 128 -10.95 -2.25 4.77
CA TYR A 128 -12.31 -2.57 5.20
C TYR A 128 -13.24 -2.84 4.03
N GLY A 129 -13.30 -1.92 3.06
CA GLY A 129 -14.14 -2.08 1.87
C GLY A 129 -13.70 -3.26 1.00
N GLY A 130 -12.40 -3.38 0.76
CA GLY A 130 -11.82 -4.40 -0.11
C GLY A 130 -11.96 -5.82 0.42
N THR A 131 -11.79 -6.02 1.73
CA THR A 131 -11.95 -7.35 2.35
C THR A 131 -13.40 -7.83 2.30
N TYR A 132 -14.37 -6.96 2.61
CA TYR A 132 -15.79 -7.33 2.56
C TYR A 132 -16.26 -7.57 1.11
N ASN A 133 -15.96 -6.66 0.19
CA ASN A 133 -16.30 -6.83 -1.22
C ASN A 133 -15.64 -8.08 -1.82
N GLY A 134 -14.37 -8.34 -1.48
CA GLY A 134 -13.66 -9.54 -1.88
C GLY A 134 -14.29 -10.84 -1.35
N ALA A 135 -14.81 -10.84 -0.12
CA ALA A 135 -15.52 -11.97 0.44
C ALA A 135 -16.83 -12.26 -0.30
N LEU A 136 -17.63 -11.22 -0.62
CA LEU A 136 -18.86 -11.38 -1.40
C LEU A 136 -18.59 -11.89 -2.82
N MET A 137 -17.54 -11.37 -3.50
CA MET A 137 -17.14 -11.84 -4.82
C MET A 137 -16.68 -13.30 -4.80
N LYS A 138 -15.98 -13.74 -3.74
CA LYS A 138 -15.62 -15.16 -3.55
C LYS A 138 -16.85 -16.06 -3.41
N LEU A 139 -17.85 -15.65 -2.61
CA LEU A 139 -19.08 -16.43 -2.40
C LEU A 139 -19.93 -16.58 -3.67
N LEU A 140 -19.87 -15.59 -4.57
CA LEU A 140 -20.58 -15.60 -5.84
C LEU A 140 -19.79 -16.25 -6.99
N GLU A 141 -18.53 -16.63 -6.76
CA GLU A 141 -17.56 -17.04 -7.80
C GLU A 141 -17.43 -16.05 -8.98
N GLU A 142 -17.81 -14.77 -8.82
CA GLU A 142 -17.78 -13.76 -9.88
C GLU A 142 -16.42 -13.00 -9.89
N GLY A 143 -15.98 -12.52 -11.06
CA GLY A 143 -14.74 -11.73 -11.23
C GLY A 143 -13.45 -12.57 -11.29
N ASP A 144 -12.43 -12.21 -10.51
CA ASP A 144 -11.13 -12.90 -10.46
C ASP A 144 -11.18 -14.28 -9.79
N PHE A 145 -12.31 -14.63 -9.16
CA PHE A 145 -12.50 -15.88 -8.43
C PHE A 145 -13.14 -17.00 -9.26
N THR A 146 -13.54 -16.70 -10.50
CA THR A 146 -13.95 -17.71 -11.49
C THR A 146 -12.82 -18.74 -11.69
N ARG A 147 -13.19 -20.01 -11.88
CA ARG A 147 -12.23 -21.14 -12.04
C ARG A 147 -11.14 -20.88 -13.08
N GLU A 148 -11.48 -20.18 -14.16
CA GLU A 148 -10.55 -19.84 -15.24
C GLU A 148 -9.53 -18.75 -14.83
N ASN A 149 -9.97 -17.74 -14.06
CA ASN A 149 -9.10 -16.69 -13.54
C ASN A 149 -8.21 -17.17 -12.40
N LYS A 150 -8.59 -18.22 -11.67
CA LYS A 150 -7.83 -18.76 -10.52
C LYS A 150 -6.50 -19.43 -10.91
N ARG A 151 -6.45 -20.09 -12.07
CA ARG A 151 -5.18 -20.59 -12.65
C ARG A 151 -4.38 -19.45 -13.29
N ARG A 152 -5.06 -18.48 -13.92
CA ARG A 152 -4.43 -17.28 -14.49
C ARG A 152 -3.79 -16.39 -13.40
N SER A 153 -4.40 -16.27 -12.22
CA SER A 153 -3.95 -15.42 -11.12
C SER A 153 -2.68 -15.95 -10.44
N LYS A 154 -2.51 -17.27 -10.27
CA LYS A 154 -1.28 -17.85 -9.73
C LYS A 154 -0.07 -17.54 -10.60
N VAL A 155 -0.21 -17.68 -11.92
CA VAL A 155 0.91 -17.39 -12.83
C VAL A 155 1.14 -15.89 -12.96
N MET A 156 0.08 -15.08 -12.99
CA MET A 156 0.21 -13.62 -12.97
C MET A 156 0.92 -13.17 -11.68
N GLY A 157 0.54 -13.72 -10.52
CA GLY A 157 1.15 -13.44 -9.23
C GLY A 157 2.65 -13.75 -9.21
N ASN A 158 3.06 -14.92 -9.71
CA ASN A 158 4.49 -15.26 -9.81
C ASN A 158 5.26 -14.29 -10.74
N VAL A 159 4.68 -13.95 -11.91
CA VAL A 159 5.29 -13.00 -12.84
C VAL A 159 5.41 -11.61 -12.19
N THR A 160 4.37 -11.16 -11.48
CA THR A 160 4.38 -9.91 -10.73
C THR A 160 5.47 -9.89 -9.66
N VAL A 161 5.61 -10.97 -8.89
CA VAL A 161 6.66 -11.08 -7.86
C VAL A 161 8.05 -11.01 -8.50
N ILE A 162 8.31 -11.80 -9.54
CA ILE A 162 9.60 -11.81 -10.26
C ILE A 162 9.91 -10.44 -10.84
N TYR A 163 8.92 -9.79 -11.46
CA TYR A 163 9.05 -8.45 -12.02
C TYR A 163 9.46 -7.43 -10.96
N TRP A 164 8.74 -7.36 -9.83
CA TRP A 164 9.04 -6.39 -8.77
C TRP A 164 10.38 -6.66 -8.07
N LEU A 165 10.75 -7.93 -7.88
CA LEU A 165 12.08 -8.29 -7.39
C LEU A 165 13.18 -7.86 -8.35
N THR A 166 12.95 -7.98 -9.66
CA THR A 166 13.89 -7.53 -10.70
C THR A 166 14.04 -6.01 -10.69
N VAL A 167 12.93 -5.26 -10.65
CA VAL A 167 12.95 -3.78 -10.54
C VAL A 167 13.67 -3.34 -9.26
N THR A 168 13.45 -4.03 -8.14
CA THR A 168 14.12 -3.75 -6.87
C THR A 168 15.62 -4.03 -6.95
N ALA A 169 16.02 -5.15 -7.56
CA ALA A 169 17.42 -5.48 -7.77
C ALA A 169 18.13 -4.43 -8.64
N VAL A 170 17.46 -3.97 -9.71
CA VAL A 170 17.96 -2.86 -10.55
C VAL A 170 18.10 -1.58 -9.74
N PHE A 171 17.10 -1.23 -8.92
CA PHE A 171 17.17 -0.06 -8.05
C PHE A 171 18.33 -0.13 -7.06
N LEU A 172 18.53 -1.28 -6.40
CA LEU A 172 19.60 -1.49 -5.44
C LEU A 172 20.97 -1.43 -6.11
N PHE A 173 21.12 -2.06 -7.27
CA PHE A 173 22.37 -2.02 -8.03
C PHE A 173 22.70 -0.62 -8.54
N TYR A 174 21.70 0.09 -9.08
CA TYR A 174 21.86 1.46 -9.59
C TYR A 174 22.17 2.46 -8.47
N THR A 175 21.55 2.31 -7.29
CA THR A 175 21.68 3.28 -6.19
C THR A 175 22.86 2.99 -5.26
N PHE A 176 23.11 1.71 -4.94
CA PHE A 176 24.09 1.28 -3.93
C PHE A 176 25.23 0.40 -4.49
N GLY A 177 25.28 0.18 -5.80
CA GLY A 177 26.33 -0.63 -6.45
C GLY A 177 27.68 0.09 -6.60
N PRO A 178 28.69 -0.58 -7.18
CA PRO A 178 30.07 -0.07 -7.30
C PRO A 178 30.23 1.24 -8.09
N SER A 179 29.29 1.51 -9.01
CA SER A 179 29.18 2.75 -9.79
C SER A 179 27.96 3.58 -9.38
N GLY A 180 27.36 3.28 -8.22
CA GLY A 180 26.16 3.94 -7.72
C GLY A 180 26.48 5.30 -7.13
N ASN A 181 25.68 6.31 -7.46
CA ASN A 181 25.94 7.69 -7.04
C ASN A 181 25.63 7.96 -5.56
N GLY A 182 25.19 6.98 -4.76
CA GLY A 182 24.88 7.14 -3.32
C GLY A 182 23.82 8.19 -2.99
N HIS A 183 23.24 8.81 -4.02
CA HIS A 183 22.33 9.96 -3.96
C HIS A 183 20.98 9.50 -4.54
N PRO A 184 20.02 9.11 -3.67
CA PRO A 184 18.70 8.61 -4.10
C PRO A 184 17.86 9.63 -4.89
N GLN A 185 18.28 10.90 -4.92
CA GLN A 185 17.59 12.03 -5.53
C GLN A 185 17.23 11.82 -7.02
N TYR A 186 17.96 10.97 -7.75
CA TYR A 186 17.65 10.63 -9.16
C TYR A 186 17.16 9.18 -9.34
N SER A 187 17.30 8.32 -8.34
CA SER A 187 16.94 6.90 -8.42
C SER A 187 15.44 6.64 -8.35
N TRP A 188 14.62 7.65 -7.98
CA TRP A 188 13.16 7.53 -7.92
C TRP A 188 12.55 7.21 -9.30
N ILE A 189 13.23 7.59 -10.39
CA ILE A 189 12.75 7.35 -11.76
C ILE A 189 12.61 5.85 -12.08
N VAL A 190 13.40 5.00 -11.42
CA VAL A 190 13.33 3.53 -11.56
C VAL A 190 11.95 3.02 -11.14
N TRP A 191 11.34 3.60 -10.11
CA TRP A 191 10.01 3.24 -9.64
C TRP A 191 8.92 3.70 -10.61
N ALA A 192 9.04 4.91 -11.18
CA ALA A 192 8.11 5.41 -12.19
C ALA A 192 8.15 4.55 -13.46
N ILE A 193 9.35 4.28 -13.99
CA ILE A 193 9.56 3.39 -15.15
C ILE A 193 9.04 1.98 -14.82
N GLY A 194 9.36 1.47 -13.63
CA GLY A 194 8.88 0.18 -13.15
C GLY A 194 7.34 0.09 -13.11
N GLY A 195 6.64 1.14 -12.72
CA GLY A 195 5.18 1.18 -12.76
C GLY A 195 4.63 1.10 -14.18
N VAL A 196 5.16 1.90 -15.10
CA VAL A 196 4.72 1.93 -16.51
C VAL A 196 4.99 0.59 -17.21
N LEU A 197 6.19 0.04 -17.05
CA LEU A 197 6.59 -1.25 -17.62
C LEU A 197 5.74 -2.40 -17.05
N TYR A 198 5.33 -2.34 -15.77
CA TYR A 198 4.44 -3.33 -15.20
C TYR A 198 3.06 -3.32 -15.89
N GLY A 199 2.52 -2.12 -16.14
CA GLY A 199 1.27 -1.97 -16.90
C GLY A 199 1.37 -2.58 -18.30
N ALA A 200 2.46 -2.33 -19.02
CA ALA A 200 2.73 -2.91 -20.33
C ALA A 200 2.87 -4.45 -20.25
N LEU A 201 3.58 -4.97 -19.25
CA LEU A 201 3.74 -6.40 -19.02
C LEU A 201 2.40 -7.09 -18.75
N VAL A 202 1.55 -6.51 -17.89
CA VAL A 202 0.20 -7.05 -17.62
C VAL A 202 -0.65 -7.04 -18.89
N ALA A 203 -0.60 -5.98 -19.68
CA ALA A 203 -1.32 -5.91 -20.97
C ALA A 203 -0.82 -6.97 -21.96
N ALA A 204 0.50 -7.15 -22.10
CA ALA A 204 1.10 -8.14 -22.98
C ALA A 204 0.74 -9.57 -22.56
N VAL A 205 0.85 -9.91 -21.27
CA VAL A 205 0.49 -11.24 -20.75
C VAL A 205 -1.00 -11.52 -20.97
N LYS A 206 -1.87 -10.51 -20.85
CA LYS A 206 -3.30 -10.65 -21.18
C LYS A 206 -3.53 -10.90 -22.68
N LEU A 207 -2.75 -10.29 -23.55
CA LEU A 207 -2.86 -10.45 -25.01
C LEU A 207 -2.38 -11.83 -25.48
N PHE A 208 -1.24 -12.31 -24.98
CA PHE A 208 -0.66 -13.61 -25.36
C PHE A 208 -1.41 -14.81 -24.77
N ARG A 209 -2.26 -14.59 -23.77
CA ARG A 209 -3.08 -15.63 -23.12
C ARG A 209 -4.57 -15.54 -23.47
N ARG A 210 -4.92 -14.75 -24.48
CA ARG A 210 -6.25 -14.74 -25.07
C ARG A 210 -6.38 -15.91 -26.03
#